data_AF-A0A7I8E146-F1
#
_entry.id   AF-A0A7I8E146-F1
#
_cell.length_a   1.000
_cell.length_b   1.000
_cell.length_c   1.000
_cell.angle_alpha   90.00
_cell.angle_beta   90.00
_cell.angle_gamma   90.00
#
_symmetry.space_group_name_H-M   'P 1'
#
loop_
_entity.id
_entity.type
_entity.pdbx_description
1 polymer ?
#
loop_
_entity_poly.entity_id
_entity_poly.type
_entity_poly.pdbx_seq_one_letter_code
_entity_poly.pdbx_strand_id
1 'polypeptide(L)'
;MENRKILLYSLFADLLGVLLFIFAIQMHSNIILYSFYLISILLFIVSFLALYKNLKSNNKPIFIFVMFISVILIMLCTYFIII
;
A
#
# COMPACT_ATOMS: atom_id res chain seq x y z
N MET A 1 0.18 5.28 22.70
CA MET A 1 0.96 4.21 22.04
C MET A 1 0.25 3.62 20.81
N GLU A 2 -1.09 3.55 20.78
CA GLU A 2 -1.85 2.97 19.67
C GLU A 2 -1.61 3.66 18.32
N ASN A 3 -1.59 5.00 18.25
CA ASN A 3 -1.35 5.73 17.00
C ASN A 3 -0.02 5.36 16.34
N ARG A 4 1.02 5.07 17.14
CA ARG A 4 2.34 4.63 16.65
C ARG A 4 2.27 3.23 16.06
N LYS A 5 1.55 2.31 16.71
CA LYS A 5 1.36 0.93 16.22
C LYS A 5 0.63 0.92 14.88
N ILE A 6 -0.40 1.75 14.74
CA ILE A 6 -1.21 1.84 13.51
C ILE A 6 -0.37 2.37 12.36
N LEU A 7 0.42 3.42 12.59
CA LEU A 7 1.37 3.92 11.59
C LEU A 7 2.35 2.82 11.16
N LEU A 8 2.89 2.08 12.12
CA LEU A 8 3.79 0.96 11.86
C LEU A 8 3.13 -0.13 11.02
N TYR A 9 1.92 -0.57 11.38
CA TYR A 9 1.19 -1.60 10.63
C TYR A 9 0.82 -1.16 9.21
N SER A 10 0.44 0.10 9.04
CA SER A 10 0.14 0.66 7.72
C SER A 10 1.40 0.73 6.86
N LEU A 11 2.52 1.21 7.40
CA LEU A 11 3.80 1.20 6.70
C LEU A 11 4.28 -0.22 6.35
N PHE A 12 4.06 -1.19 7.24
CA PHE A 12 4.36 -2.60 6.96
C PHE A 12 3.47 -3.17 5.85
N ALA A 13 2.19 -2.82 5.83
CA ALA A 13 1.27 -3.24 4.77
C ALA A 13 1.70 -2.66 3.40
N ASP A 14 2.08 -1.39 3.36
CA ASP A 14 2.59 -0.75 2.14
C ASP A 14 3.90 -1.41 1.69
N LEU A 15 4.83 -1.69 2.62
CA LEU A 15 6.07 -2.39 2.32
C LEU A 15 5.83 -3.80 1.75
N LEU A 16 4.91 -4.56 2.36
CA LEU A 16 4.53 -5.89 1.89
C LEU A 16 3.90 -5.85 0.51
N GLY A 17 3.02 -4.88 0.24
CA GLY A 17 2.42 -4.68 -1.09
C GLY A 17 3.49 -4.45 -2.17
N VAL A 18 4.46 -3.57 -1.90
CA VAL A 18 5.56 -3.30 -2.84
C VAL A 18 6.44 -4.54 -3.07
N LEU A 19 6.81 -5.25 -2.00
CA LEU A 19 7.61 -6.47 -2.10
C LEU A 19 6.92 -7.55 -2.94
N LEU A 20 5.63 -7.79 -2.68
CA LEU A 20 4.82 -8.74 -3.44
C LEU A 20 4.77 -8.37 -4.92
N PHE A 21 4.61 -7.09 -5.22
CA PHE A 21 4.58 -6.60 -6.60
C PHE A 21 5.92 -6.79 -7.32
N ILE A 22 7.03 -6.45 -6.68
CA ILE A 22 8.38 -6.65 -7.25
C ILE A 22 8.66 -8.14 -7.51
N PHE A 23 8.30 -9.01 -6.57
CA PHE A 23 8.43 -10.46 -6.76
C PHE A 23 7.61 -10.96 -7.95
N ALA A 24 6.41 -10.42 -8.13
CA ALA A 24 5.53 -10.83 -9.22
C ALA A 24 6.08 -10.43 -10.61
N ILE A 25 6.68 -9.25 -10.71
CA ILE A 25 7.38 -8.80 -11.94
C ILE A 25 8.50 -9.77 -12.31
N GLN A 26 9.26 -10.24 -11.33
CA GLN A 26 10.42 -11.11 -11.56
C GLN A 26 10.04 -12.53 -12.04
N MET A 27 8.82 -12.98 -11.78
CA MET A 27 8.37 -14.33 -12.14
C MET A 27 7.99 -14.49 -13.63
N HIS A 28 8.00 -13.41 -14.42
CA HIS A 28 7.73 -13.39 -15.87
C HIS A 28 6.46 -14.14 -16.33
N SER A 29 5.48 -14.30 -15.44
CA SER A 29 4.20 -14.96 -15.71
C SER A 29 3.07 -13.97 -15.53
N ASN A 30 2.33 -13.70 -16.61
CA ASN A 30 1.25 -12.72 -16.60
C ASN A 30 0.17 -13.04 -15.55
N ILE A 31 -0.15 -14.32 -15.35
CA ILE A 31 -1.16 -14.77 -14.37
C ILE A 31 -0.70 -14.45 -12.93
N ILE A 32 0.58 -14.68 -12.63
CA ILE A 32 1.17 -14.37 -11.32
C ILE A 32 1.24 -12.86 -11.12
N LEU A 33 1.63 -12.11 -12.16
CA LEU A 33 1.69 -10.66 -12.12
C LEU A 33 0.34 -10.02 -11.81
N TYR A 34 -0.73 -10.40 -12.51
CA TYR A 34 -2.07 -9.83 -12.27
C TYR A 34 -2.63 -10.21 -10.90
N SER A 35 -2.43 -11.45 -10.45
CA SER A 35 -2.93 -11.89 -9.13
C SER A 35 -2.23 -11.18 -7.98
N PHE A 36 -0.90 -11.07 -8.02
CA PHE A 36 -0.13 -10.36 -7.00
C PHE A 36 -0.33 -8.85 -7.04
N TYR A 37 -0.58 -8.26 -8.22
CA TYR A 37 -1.00 -6.86 -8.31
C TYR A 37 -2.33 -6.61 -7.59
N LEU A 38 -3.33 -7.48 -7.80
CA LEU A 38 -4.63 -7.38 -7.16
C LEU A 38 -4.50 -7.43 -5.63
N ILE A 39 -3.65 -8.35 -5.14
CA ILE A 39 -3.30 -8.47 -3.72
C ILE A 39 -2.61 -7.19 -3.21
N SER A 40 -1.66 -6.65 -3.96
CA SER A 40 -0.92 -5.44 -3.59
C SER A 40 -1.83 -4.21 -3.47
N ILE A 41 -2.77 -4.03 -4.40
CA ILE A 41 -3.78 -2.96 -4.32
C ILE A 41 -4.65 -3.11 -3.07
N LEU A 42 -5.11 -4.34 -2.78
CA LEU A 42 -5.93 -4.59 -1.58
C LEU A 42 -5.17 -4.20 -0.30
N LEU A 43 -3.87 -4.53 -0.21
CA LEU A 43 -3.00 -4.12 0.90
C LEU A 43 -2.90 -2.59 1.03
N PHE A 44 -2.68 -1.87 -0.08
CA PHE A 44 -2.62 -0.41 -0.08
C PHE A 44 -3.96 0.22 0.34
N ILE A 45 -5.10 -0.32 -0.12
CA ILE A 45 -6.44 0.16 0.28
C ILE A 45 -6.67 -0.03 1.77
N VAL A 46 -6.33 -1.21 2.32
CA VAL A 46 -6.48 -1.50 3.75
C VAL A 46 -5.60 -0.58 4.60
N SER A 47 -4.35 -0.35 4.16
CA SER A 47 -3.42 0.59 4.77
C SER A 47 -4.00 2.01 4.80
N PHE A 48 -4.51 2.48 3.66
CA PHE A 48 -5.15 3.78 3.54
C PHE A 48 -6.38 3.93 4.45
N LEU A 49 -7.22 2.90 4.53
CA LEU A 49 -8.42 2.89 5.38
C LEU A 49 -8.05 2.96 6.88
N ALA A 50 -7.02 2.23 7.29
CA ALA A 50 -6.52 2.23 8.66
C ALA A 50 -6.00 3.62 9.06
N LEU A 51 -5.27 4.29 8.16
CA LEU A 51 -4.79 5.66 8.37
C LEU A 51 -5.94 6.66 8.38
N TYR A 52 -6.90 6.55 7.46
CA TYR A 52 -8.04 7.46 7.37
C TYR A 52 -8.91 7.44 8.64
N LYS A 53 -9.20 6.25 9.17
CA LYS A 53 -9.93 6.09 10.43
C LYS A 53 -9.21 6.81 11.59
N ASN A 54 -7.88 6.73 11.63
CA ASN A 54 -7.07 7.34 12.68
C ASN A 54 -6.83 8.84 12.47
N LEU A 55 -6.83 9.30 11.22
CA LEU A 55 -6.85 10.72 10.90
C LEU A 55 -8.09 11.36 11.52
N LYS A 56 -9.29 10.81 11.27
CA LYS A 56 -10.56 11.35 11.78
C LYS A 56 -10.57 11.49 13.32
N SER A 57 -9.84 10.64 14.03
CA SER A 57 -9.78 10.65 15.49
C SER A 57 -8.70 11.54 16.08
N ASN A 58 -7.58 11.78 15.39
CA ASN A 58 -6.38 12.40 15.98
C ASN A 58 -5.76 13.52 15.12
N ASN A 59 -6.30 13.80 13.94
CA ASN A 59 -5.93 14.89 13.00
C ASN A 59 -4.42 15.17 12.90
N LYS A 60 -3.58 14.13 12.92
CA LYS A 60 -2.12 14.31 12.78
C LYS A 60 -1.73 14.37 11.30
N PRO A 61 -0.90 15.34 10.89
CA PRO A 61 -0.49 15.50 9.49
C PRO A 61 0.30 14.29 8.95
N ILE A 62 0.96 13.53 9.83
CA ILE A 62 1.71 12.31 9.48
C ILE A 62 0.79 11.27 8.83
N PHE A 63 -0.48 11.16 9.23
CA PHE A 63 -1.41 10.20 8.63
C PHE A 63 -1.75 10.56 7.18
N ILE A 64 -1.96 11.86 6.88
CA ILE A 64 -2.18 12.34 5.51
C ILE A 64 -0.93 12.06 4.65
N PHE A 65 0.25 12.30 5.20
CA PHE A 65 1.50 12.07 4.49
C PHE A 65 1.65 10.60 4.06
N VAL A 66 1.41 9.64 4.96
CA VAL A 66 1.51 8.21 4.62
C VAL A 66 0.40 7.82 3.64
N MET A 67 -0.83 8.30 3.81
CA MET A 67 -1.90 8.07 2.84
C MET A 67 -1.54 8.54 1.42
N PHE A 68 -0.83 9.67 1.30
CA PHE A 68 -0.35 10.18 0.01
C PHE A 68 0.70 9.26 -0.61
N ILE A 69 1.61 8.71 0.19
CA ILE A 69 2.59 7.71 -0.26
C ILE A 69 1.87 6.47 -0.81
N SER A 70 0.85 5.96 -0.10
CA SER A 70 0.08 4.79 -0.54
C SER A 70 -0.56 5.02 -1.92
N VAL A 71 -1.07 6.23 -2.18
CA VAL A 71 -1.64 6.59 -3.50
C VAL A 71 -0.56 6.64 -4.59
N ILE A 72 0.62 7.21 -4.29
CA ILE A 72 1.75 7.22 -5.24
C ILE A 72 2.17 5.78 -5.59
N LEU A 73 2.23 4.88 -4.60
CA LEU A 73 2.58 3.47 -4.81
C LEU A 73 1.57 2.75 -5.72
N ILE A 74 0.26 3.01 -5.53
CA ILE A 74 -0.78 2.45 -6.41
C ILE A 74 -0.55 2.93 -7.85
N MET A 75 -0.31 4.23 -8.05
CA MET A 75 -0.06 4.80 -9.40
C MET A 75 1.20 4.23 -10.06
N LEU A 76 2.26 3.99 -9.28
CA LEU A 76 3.47 3.34 -9.77
C LEU A 76 3.21 1.89 -10.17
N CYS A 77 2.49 1.13 -9.34
CA CYS A 77 2.17 -0.27 -9.63
C CYS A 77 1.28 -0.39 -10.87
N THR A 78 0.29 0.49 -11.03
CA THR A 78 -0.59 0.50 -12.20
C THR A 78 0.19 0.83 -13.48
N TYR A 79 1.08 1.83 -13.43
CA TYR A 79 1.92 2.23 -14.56
C TYR A 79 2.82 1.09 -15.04
N PHE A 80 3.45 0.36 -14.11
CA PHE A 80 4.33 -0.78 -14.43
C PHE A 80 3.62 -1.99 -15.05
N ILE A 81 2.30 -2.11 -14.93
CA ILE A 81 1.54 -3.21 -15.55
C ILE A 81 1.13 -2.89 -16.97
N ILE A 82 0.96 -1.60 -17.25
CA ILE A 82 0.53 -1.13 -18.58
C ILE A 82 1.70 -1.15 -19.57
N ILE A 83 2.94 -1.05 -19.08
CA ILE A 83 4.19 -1.08 -19.85
C ILE A 83 4.72 -2.50 -19.93
#